data_AF-X1KDY2-F1
#
_entry.id   AF-X1KDY2-F1
#
_cell.length_a   1.000
_cell.length_b   1.000
_cell.length_c   1.000
_cell.angle_alpha   90.00
_cell.angle_beta   90.00
_cell.angle_gamma   90.00
#
_symmetry.space_group_name_H-M   'P 1'
#
loop_
_entity.id
_entity.type
_entity.pdbx_description
1 polymer ?
#
loop_
_entity_poly.entity_id
_entity_poly.type
_entity_poly.pdbx_seq_one_letter_code
_entity_poly.pdbx_strand_id
1 'polypeptide(L)'
;MLSALGAGISFVWAPCLIKFLKRIKFWKKTARTKTITNEEAEVFHSLHKDKELAVPRGGGILIWLSVLVLIFLFFALSNLDDPWWIKKVNFLSRGETWLPLFALVAGSMVGLIDDVLTVFGKGKYVGGGMSFLRRLIIVVLMGLIGGWWFYFKLAKNTIHIPLMYNFPEGINFFI
;
A
#
# COMPACT_ATOMS: atom_id res chain seq x y z
N MET A 1 -11.14 -5.40 -17.27
CA MET A 1 -12.50 -5.16 -16.71
C MET A 1 -12.46 -4.84 -15.22
N LEU A 2 -11.88 -5.70 -14.35
CA LEU A 2 -11.83 -5.43 -12.90
C LEU A 2 -11.05 -4.16 -12.52
N SER A 3 -9.94 -3.89 -13.21
CA SER A 3 -9.15 -2.66 -13.05
C SER A 3 -9.94 -1.40 -13.37
N ALA A 4 -10.81 -1.46 -14.39
CA ALA A 4 -11.68 -0.36 -14.76
C ALA A 4 -12.78 -0.12 -13.72
N LEU A 5 -13.34 -1.17 -13.13
CA LEU A 5 -14.28 -1.06 -12.00
C LEU A 5 -13.60 -0.40 -10.80
N GLY A 6 -12.37 -0.83 -10.47
CA GLY A 6 -11.57 -0.21 -9.42
C GLY A 6 -11.35 1.27 -9.65
N ALA A 7 -10.89 1.64 -10.85
CA ALA A 7 -10.69 3.04 -11.23
C ALA A 7 -11.99 3.86 -11.17
N GLY A 8 -13.11 3.30 -11.62
CA GLY A 8 -14.42 3.94 -11.55
C GLY A 8 -14.88 4.23 -10.12
N ILE A 9 -14.75 3.23 -9.22
CA ILE A 9 -15.06 3.40 -7.79
C ILE A 9 -14.17 4.47 -7.17
N SER A 10 -12.85 4.42 -7.43
CA SER A 10 -11.91 5.43 -6.95
C SER A 10 -12.28 6.82 -7.45
N PHE A 11 -12.68 6.98 -8.71
CA PHE A 11 -13.07 8.28 -9.26
C PHE A 11 -14.31 8.87 -8.57
N VAL A 12 -15.32 8.03 -8.31
CA VAL A 12 -16.54 8.44 -7.59
C VAL A 12 -16.24 8.78 -6.12
N TRP A 13 -15.34 8.03 -5.48
CA TRP A 13 -14.96 8.25 -4.07
C TRP A 13 -13.97 9.40 -3.86
N ALA A 14 -13.17 9.75 -4.87
CA ALA A 14 -12.18 10.81 -4.81
C ALA A 14 -12.71 12.14 -4.24
N PRO A 15 -13.82 12.73 -4.73
CA PRO A 15 -14.31 14.00 -4.19
C PRO A 15 -14.73 13.92 -2.72
N CYS A 16 -15.28 12.77 -2.28
CA CYS A 16 -15.66 12.55 -0.88
C CYS A 16 -14.40 12.50 0.00
N LEU A 17 -13.41 11.70 -0.40
CA LEU A 17 -12.14 11.57 0.31
C LEU A 17 -11.39 12.92 0.35
N ILE A 18 -11.35 13.66 -0.75
CA ILE A 18 -10.70 14.98 -0.81
C ILE A 18 -11.37 15.97 0.15
N LYS A 19 -12.71 15.98 0.25
CA LYS A 19 -13.42 16.80 1.23
C LYS A 19 -13.08 16.40 2.67
N PHE A 20 -13.03 15.10 2.95
CA PHE A 20 -12.64 14.57 4.26
C PHE A 20 -11.19 14.94 4.64
N LEU A 21 -10.23 14.67 3.75
CA LEU A 21 -8.82 14.99 3.95
C LEU A 21 -8.60 16.50 4.14
N LYS A 22 -9.34 17.35 3.41
CA LYS A 22 -9.30 18.81 3.61
C LYS A 22 -9.88 19.23 4.95
N ARG A 23 -10.97 18.61 5.41
CA ARG A 23 -11.59 18.89 6.73
C ARG A 23 -10.61 18.60 7.87
N ILE A 24 -9.90 17.48 7.83
CA ILE A 24 -8.91 17.12 8.86
C ILE A 24 -7.56 17.83 8.65
N LYS A 25 -7.46 18.71 7.63
CA LYS A 25 -6.23 19.41 7.23
C LYS A 25 -5.05 18.45 7.03
N PHE A 26 -5.29 17.36 6.30
CA PHE A 26 -4.30 16.31 6.03
C PHE A 26 -3.27 16.72 4.98
N TRP A 27 -2.67 17.89 5.14
CA TRP A 27 -1.60 18.38 4.29
C TRP A 27 -0.37 18.66 5.16
N LYS A 28 0.80 18.72 4.52
CA LYS A 28 2.04 19.03 5.22
C LYS A 28 1.94 20.47 5.75
N LYS A 29 2.09 20.66 7.07
CA LYS A 29 1.94 21.99 7.70
C LYS A 29 3.19 22.85 7.66
N THR A 30 4.32 22.27 7.27
CA THR A 30 5.63 22.95 7.23
C THR A 30 6.40 22.45 6.01
N ALA A 31 6.78 23.36 5.12
CA ALA A 31 7.76 23.08 4.09
C ALA A 31 9.09 22.69 4.77
N ARG A 32 9.80 21.71 4.21
CA ARG A 32 11.12 21.31 4.72
C ARG A 32 12.05 22.53 4.61
N THR A 33 12.39 23.14 5.74
CA THR A 33 13.36 24.24 5.78
C THR A 33 14.80 23.76 5.89
N LYS A 34 15.05 22.45 6.11
CA LYS A 34 16.40 21.92 6.26
C LYS A 34 16.61 20.60 5.53
N THR A 35 17.71 20.52 4.80
CA THR A 35 18.23 19.29 4.19
C THR A 35 18.71 18.30 5.27
N ILE A 36 18.90 17.04 4.88
CA ILE A 36 19.47 15.98 5.73
C ILE A 36 20.88 16.36 6.22
N THR A 37 21.52 17.32 5.53
CA THR A 37 22.88 17.84 5.77
C THR A 37 22.91 19.19 6.51
N ASN A 38 21.77 19.70 7.03
CA ASN A 38 21.68 20.97 7.77
C ASN A 38 22.04 22.23 6.96
N GLU A 39 21.94 22.19 5.62
CA GLU A 39 22.07 23.36 4.75
C GLU A 39 20.69 23.89 4.30
N GLU A 40 20.56 25.21 4.22
CA GLU A 40 19.34 25.93 3.84
C GLU A 40 19.16 25.93 2.32
N ALA A 41 18.16 25.20 1.83
CA ALA A 41 17.80 25.19 0.41
C ALA A 41 16.82 26.34 0.09
N GLU A 42 17.31 27.58 0.09
CA GLU A 42 16.52 28.81 -0.13
C GLU A 42 15.72 28.81 -1.45
N VAL A 43 16.27 28.21 -2.51
CA VAL A 43 15.67 28.25 -3.86
C VAL A 43 14.48 27.30 -4.04
N PHE A 44 14.47 26.15 -3.34
CA PHE A 44 13.33 25.21 -3.42
C PHE A 44 12.13 25.70 -2.59
N HIS A 45 12.40 26.52 -1.56
CA HIS A 45 11.41 27.06 -0.65
C HIS A 45 10.61 28.23 -1.27
N SER A 46 11.19 28.99 -2.19
CA SER A 46 10.51 30.13 -2.85
C SER A 46 9.57 29.71 -3.98
N LEU A 47 9.87 28.62 -4.70
CA LEU A 47 9.14 28.19 -5.89
C LEU A 47 8.00 27.19 -5.64
N HIS A 48 7.98 26.47 -4.50
CA HIS A 48 7.02 25.37 -4.25
C HIS A 48 6.25 25.46 -2.93
N LYS A 49 6.42 26.56 -2.17
CA LYS A 49 5.76 26.78 -0.86
C LYS A 49 4.25 26.62 -0.92
N ASP A 50 3.58 27.24 -1.89
CA ASP A 50 2.11 27.28 -1.90
C ASP A 50 1.46 25.99 -2.43
N LYS A 51 2.17 25.23 -3.28
CA LYS A 51 1.68 23.94 -3.81
C LYS A 51 1.85 22.78 -2.82
N GLU A 52 2.95 22.71 -2.07
CA GLU A 52 3.14 21.63 -1.08
C GLU A 52 2.20 21.73 0.13
N LEU A 53 1.73 22.94 0.44
CA LEU A 53 0.88 23.21 1.61
C LEU A 53 -0.62 22.98 1.35
N ALA A 54 -1.06 22.91 0.09
CA ALA A 54 -2.48 22.85 -0.28
C ALA A 54 -2.97 21.46 -0.70
N VAL A 55 -2.08 20.54 -1.06
CA VAL A 55 -2.47 19.22 -1.57
C VAL A 55 -2.58 18.22 -0.41
N PRO A 56 -3.76 17.59 -0.21
CA PRO A 56 -3.92 16.58 0.82
C PRO A 56 -3.05 15.35 0.53
N ARG A 57 -2.31 14.89 1.53
CA ARG A 57 -1.64 13.58 1.51
C ARG A 57 -2.64 12.47 1.81
N GLY A 58 -2.30 11.20 1.60
CA GLY A 58 -3.25 10.10 1.79
C GLY A 58 -4.11 9.75 0.58
N GLY A 59 -3.75 10.20 -0.63
CA GLY A 59 -4.34 9.69 -1.87
C GLY A 59 -4.21 8.16 -2.01
N GLY A 60 -3.21 7.55 -1.37
CA GLY A 60 -3.07 6.10 -1.28
C GLY A 60 -4.28 5.39 -0.65
N ILE A 61 -5.01 6.05 0.26
CA ILE A 61 -6.27 5.52 0.84
C ILE A 61 -7.25 5.16 -0.27
N LEU A 62 -7.34 5.99 -1.31
CA LEU A 62 -8.25 5.75 -2.41
C LEU A 62 -7.96 4.43 -3.13
N ILE A 63 -6.67 4.07 -3.26
CA ILE A 63 -6.21 2.92 -4.03
C ILE A 63 -6.44 1.62 -3.25
N TRP A 64 -5.89 1.51 -2.04
CA TRP A 64 -6.01 0.26 -1.29
C TRP A 64 -7.44 0.02 -0.80
N LEU A 65 -8.18 1.08 -0.46
CA LEU A 65 -9.56 0.95 -0.01
C LEU A 65 -10.48 0.53 -1.17
N SER A 66 -10.30 1.06 -2.38
CA SER A 66 -11.08 0.59 -3.54
C SER A 66 -10.81 -0.88 -3.85
N VAL A 67 -9.55 -1.32 -3.70
CA VAL A 67 -9.18 -2.73 -3.88
C VAL A 67 -9.82 -3.61 -2.81
N LEU A 68 -9.78 -3.20 -1.54
CA LEU A 68 -10.45 -3.93 -0.46
C LEU A 68 -11.97 -4.01 -0.66
N VAL A 69 -12.61 -2.89 -1.02
CA VAL A 69 -14.05 -2.86 -1.30
C VAL A 69 -14.40 -3.85 -2.40
N LEU A 70 -13.62 -3.91 -3.48
CA LEU A 70 -13.83 -4.90 -4.53
C LEU A 70 -13.64 -6.34 -4.02
N ILE A 71 -12.57 -6.61 -3.28
CA ILE A 71 -12.32 -7.95 -2.73
C ILE A 71 -13.48 -8.42 -1.86
N PHE A 72 -13.96 -7.57 -0.94
CA PHE A 72 -15.08 -7.90 -0.06
C PHE A 72 -16.43 -7.92 -0.78
N LEU A 73 -16.64 -7.07 -1.79
CA LEU A 73 -17.84 -7.10 -2.62
C LEU A 73 -17.94 -8.42 -3.38
N PHE A 74 -16.86 -8.86 -4.03
CA PHE A 74 -16.83 -10.14 -4.73
C PHE A 74 -16.90 -11.33 -3.79
N PHE A 75 -16.31 -11.22 -2.59
CA PHE A 75 -16.49 -12.21 -1.54
C PHE A 75 -17.96 -12.31 -1.10
N ALA A 76 -18.64 -11.19 -0.85
CA ALA A 76 -20.05 -11.16 -0.47
C ALA A 76 -20.93 -11.74 -1.57
N LEU A 77 -20.72 -11.33 -2.82
CA LEU A 77 -21.42 -11.86 -4.00
C LEU A 77 -21.22 -13.37 -4.14
N SER A 78 -20.05 -13.91 -3.79
CA SER A 78 -19.79 -15.35 -3.87
C SER A 78 -20.61 -16.22 -2.92
N ASN A 79 -21.29 -15.62 -1.93
CA ASN A 79 -22.26 -16.34 -1.09
C ASN A 79 -23.61 -16.56 -1.78
N LEU A 80 -23.85 -15.93 -2.94
CA LEU A 80 -25.04 -16.20 -3.73
C LEU A 80 -24.84 -17.52 -4.48
N ASP A 81 -25.83 -18.41 -4.39
CA ASP A 81 -25.76 -19.73 -5.03
C ASP A 81 -25.95 -19.67 -6.55
N ASP A 82 -26.72 -18.68 -7.03
CA ASP A 82 -26.97 -18.43 -8.43
C ASP A 82 -26.54 -17.03 -8.86
N PRO A 83 -26.01 -16.86 -10.08
CA PRO A 83 -25.52 -17.88 -11.03
C PRO A 83 -24.14 -18.48 -10.68
N TRP A 84 -23.89 -19.70 -11.16
CA TRP A 84 -22.69 -20.51 -10.88
C TRP A 84 -21.33 -19.82 -11.09
N TRP A 85 -21.24 -18.83 -11.98
CA TRP A 85 -20.00 -18.12 -12.28
C TRP A 85 -19.60 -17.12 -11.18
N ILE A 86 -20.53 -16.69 -10.32
CA ILE A 86 -20.26 -15.74 -9.24
C ILE A 86 -19.35 -16.36 -8.17
N LYS A 87 -19.43 -17.68 -7.95
CA LYS A 87 -18.50 -18.38 -7.06
C LYS A 87 -17.05 -18.32 -7.57
N LYS A 88 -16.85 -18.24 -8.89
CA LYS A 88 -15.50 -18.15 -9.50
C LYS A 88 -14.85 -16.76 -9.36
N VAL A 89 -15.64 -15.70 -9.11
CA VAL A 89 -15.09 -14.35 -8.90
C VAL A 89 -14.63 -14.10 -7.47
N ASN A 90 -14.75 -15.09 -6.57
CA ASN A 90 -14.24 -14.99 -5.22
C ASN A 90 -12.70 -14.97 -5.18
N PHE A 91 -12.13 -13.80 -4.93
CA PHE A 91 -10.68 -13.64 -4.77
C PHE A 91 -10.12 -14.34 -3.53
N LEU A 92 -10.93 -14.57 -2.49
CA LEU A 92 -10.47 -15.16 -1.23
C LEU A 92 -10.61 -16.68 -1.16
N SER A 93 -11.06 -17.30 -2.25
CA SER A 93 -11.22 -18.76 -2.32
C SER A 93 -9.90 -19.52 -2.28
N ARG A 94 -8.77 -18.87 -2.59
CA ARG A 94 -7.45 -19.50 -2.65
C ARG A 94 -6.65 -19.18 -1.39
N GLY A 95 -5.86 -20.13 -0.89
CA GLY A 95 -5.01 -19.90 0.29
C GLY A 95 -3.92 -18.85 0.02
N GLU A 96 -3.48 -18.74 -1.23
CA GLU A 96 -2.40 -17.85 -1.63
C GLU A 96 -2.80 -16.37 -1.65
N THR A 97 -4.08 -16.05 -1.87
CA THR A 97 -4.57 -14.67 -2.01
C THR A 97 -4.67 -13.93 -0.67
N TRP A 98 -4.68 -14.67 0.44
CA TRP A 98 -4.63 -14.11 1.79
C TRP A 98 -3.32 -13.38 2.08
N LEU A 99 -2.21 -13.85 1.50
CA LEU A 99 -0.90 -13.26 1.74
C LEU A 99 -0.75 -11.88 1.05
N PRO A 100 -1.10 -11.71 -0.25
CA PRO A 100 -1.20 -10.39 -0.87
C PRO A 100 -2.19 -9.46 -0.18
N LEU A 101 -3.34 -9.97 0.29
CA LEU A 101 -4.31 -9.17 1.06
C LEU A 101 -3.69 -8.65 2.36
N PHE A 102 -3.02 -9.54 3.11
CA PHE A 102 -2.29 -9.16 4.32
C PHE A 102 -1.23 -8.11 4.02
N ALA A 103 -0.42 -8.30 2.98
CA ALA A 103 0.61 -7.34 2.58
C ALA A 103 0.03 -5.97 2.20
N LEU A 104 -1.10 -5.96 1.47
CA LEU A 104 -1.81 -4.73 1.11
C LEU A 104 -2.30 -3.98 2.35
N VAL A 105 -2.97 -4.68 3.28
CA VAL A 105 -3.51 -4.07 4.50
C VAL A 105 -2.39 -3.60 5.42
N ALA A 106 -1.43 -4.47 5.74
CA ALA A 106 -0.31 -4.12 6.61
C ALA A 106 0.53 -2.96 6.05
N GLY A 107 0.91 -3.03 4.76
CA GLY A 107 1.69 -1.98 4.10
C GLY A 107 0.94 -0.66 4.03
N SER A 108 -0.35 -0.69 3.72
CA SER A 108 -1.18 0.52 3.68
C SER A 108 -1.37 1.15 5.05
N MET A 109 -1.55 0.36 6.11
CA MET A 109 -1.64 0.85 7.49
C MET A 109 -0.32 1.50 7.93
N VAL A 110 0.82 0.86 7.67
CA VAL A 110 2.15 1.42 7.96
C VAL A 110 2.37 2.73 7.22
N GLY A 111 2.05 2.77 5.93
CA GLY A 111 2.14 4.00 5.12
C GLY A 111 1.22 5.11 5.64
N LEU A 112 -0.01 4.77 6.03
CA LEU A 112 -0.95 5.72 6.61
C LEU A 112 -0.46 6.28 7.95
N ILE A 113 0.12 5.43 8.81
CA ILE A 113 0.72 5.86 10.08
C ILE A 113 1.90 6.81 9.82
N ASP A 114 2.76 6.51 8.84
CA ASP A 114 3.87 7.39 8.46
C ASP A 114 3.36 8.75 7.97
N ASP A 115 2.33 8.75 7.12
CA ASP A 115 1.68 9.97 6.63
C ASP A 115 1.04 10.78 7.77
N VAL A 116 0.30 10.13 8.67
CA VAL A 116 -0.32 10.75 9.86
C VAL A 116 0.74 11.37 10.76
N LEU A 117 1.83 10.64 11.05
CA LEU A 117 2.95 11.15 11.83
C LEU A 117 3.60 12.35 11.15
N THR A 118 3.71 12.34 9.82
CA THR A 118 4.29 13.47 9.07
C THR A 118 3.38 14.69 9.04
N VAL A 119 2.06 14.52 9.10
CA VAL A 119 1.06 15.61 9.05
C VAL A 119 0.79 16.21 10.43
N PHE A 120 0.67 15.37 11.46
CA PHE A 120 0.28 15.77 12.82
C PHE A 120 1.41 15.71 13.86
N GLY A 121 2.50 15.01 13.56
CA GLY A 121 3.63 14.87 14.47
C GLY A 121 4.33 16.20 14.70
N LYS A 122 4.35 16.66 15.95
CA LYS A 122 5.13 17.82 16.42
C LYS A 122 6.62 17.47 16.66
N GLY A 123 7.15 16.46 15.98
CA GLY A 123 8.37 15.73 16.39
C GLY A 123 9.69 16.33 15.90
N LYS A 124 10.67 16.41 16.81
CA LYS A 124 12.08 16.85 16.72
C LYS A 124 12.94 16.33 15.53
N TYR A 125 12.39 15.56 14.60
CA TYR A 125 13.15 14.99 13.49
C TYR A 125 13.02 15.90 12.26
N VAL A 126 14.15 16.24 11.63
CA VAL A 126 14.28 17.21 10.51
C VAL A 126 13.35 16.92 9.32
N GLY A 127 12.82 15.70 9.21
CA GLY A 127 11.88 15.27 8.17
C GLY A 127 10.41 15.05 8.58
N GLY A 128 10.03 15.17 9.85
CA GLY A 128 8.65 15.09 10.35
C GLY A 128 7.96 13.71 10.39
N GLY A 129 8.49 12.65 9.74
CA GLY A 129 7.90 11.31 9.68
C GLY A 129 8.60 10.23 10.54
N MET A 130 8.35 8.93 10.28
CA MET A 130 9.12 7.85 10.92
C MET A 130 10.61 7.92 10.55
N SER A 131 11.48 7.61 11.52
CA SER A 131 12.91 7.48 11.26
C SER A 131 13.18 6.35 10.25
N PHE A 132 14.23 6.50 9.43
CA PHE A 132 14.61 5.52 8.43
C PHE A 132 14.75 4.10 9.01
N LEU A 133 15.39 3.98 10.18
CA LEU A 133 15.54 2.70 10.89
C LEU A 133 14.20 2.04 11.23
N ARG A 134 13.19 2.82 11.68
CA ARG A 134 11.86 2.26 11.99
C ARG A 134 11.18 1.72 10.73
N ARG A 135 11.25 2.47 9.62
CA ARG A 135 10.70 2.02 8.32
C ARG A 135 11.37 0.73 7.86
N LEU A 136 12.70 0.66 7.96
CA LEU A 136 13.47 -0.54 7.60
C LEU A 136 13.07 -1.75 8.47
N ILE A 137 12.99 -1.58 9.79
CA ILE A 137 12.58 -2.66 10.71
C ILE A 137 11.18 -3.17 10.35
N ILE A 138 10.23 -2.27 10.10
CA ILE A 138 8.86 -2.66 9.74
C ILE A 138 8.83 -3.46 8.43
N VAL A 139 9.56 -3.01 7.40
CA VAL A 139 9.64 -3.72 6.11
C VAL A 139 10.29 -5.11 6.28
N VAL A 140 11.36 -5.21 7.08
CA VAL A 140 12.01 -6.49 7.39
C VAL A 140 11.05 -7.42 8.12
N LEU A 141 10.32 -6.93 9.14
CA LEU A 141 9.33 -7.74 9.86
C LEU A 141 8.20 -8.21 8.94
N MET A 142 7.69 -7.35 8.07
CA MET A 142 6.68 -7.73 7.07
C MET A 142 7.21 -8.81 6.11
N GLY A 143 8.47 -8.68 5.67
CA GLY A 143 9.13 -9.68 4.83
C GLY A 143 9.31 -11.02 5.54
N LEU A 144 9.70 -11.02 6.82
CA LEU A 144 9.83 -12.22 7.64
C LEU A 144 8.49 -12.92 7.85
N ILE A 145 7.42 -12.17 8.15
CA ILE A 145 6.07 -12.72 8.27
C ILE A 145 5.62 -13.32 6.94
N GLY A 146 5.88 -12.62 5.82
CA GLY A 146 5.53 -13.11 4.50
C GLY A 146 6.28 -14.39 4.11
N GLY A 147 7.59 -14.45 4.36
CA GLY A 147 8.41 -15.64 4.14
C GLY A 147 7.97 -16.82 5.01
N TRP A 148 7.68 -16.57 6.29
CA TRP A 148 7.13 -17.56 7.21
C TRP A 148 5.79 -18.11 6.71
N TRP A 149 4.91 -17.25 6.22
CA TRP A 149 3.63 -17.64 5.64
C TRP A 149 3.81 -18.49 4.38
N PHE A 150 4.71 -18.10 3.47
CA PHE A 150 5.02 -18.87 2.26
C PHE A 150 5.48 -20.30 2.56
N TYR A 151 6.37 -20.46 3.55
CA TYR A 151 6.91 -21.76 3.91
C TYR A 151 5.87 -22.63 4.61
N PHE A 152 5.21 -22.13 5.68
CA PHE A 152 4.34 -22.97 6.51
C PHE A 152 2.91 -23.10 5.99
N LYS A 153 2.31 -22.02 5.48
CA LYS A 153 0.90 -22.01 5.06
C LYS A 153 0.72 -22.39 3.60
N LEU A 154 1.64 -21.96 2.73
CA LEU A 154 1.57 -22.29 1.30
C LEU A 154 2.40 -23.54 0.94
N ALA A 155 3.15 -24.10 1.89
CA ALA A 155 4.05 -25.25 1.69
C ALA A 155 4.97 -25.07 0.46
N LYS A 156 5.36 -23.82 0.17
CA LYS A 156 6.26 -23.51 -0.94
C LYS A 156 7.69 -23.74 -0.49
N ASN A 157 8.16 -24.94 -0.78
CA ASN A 157 9.49 -25.44 -0.46
C ASN A 157 10.38 -25.57 -1.71
N THR A 158 10.05 -24.87 -2.80
CA THR A 158 10.78 -24.98 -4.07
C THR A 158 11.14 -23.60 -4.62
N ILE A 159 12.42 -23.36 -4.88
CA ILE A 159 12.89 -22.24 -5.71
C ILE A 159 12.99 -22.74 -7.14
N HIS A 160 12.22 -22.13 -8.02
CA HIS A 160 12.34 -22.33 -9.45
C HIS A 160 13.26 -21.26 -10.05
N ILE A 161 14.39 -21.65 -10.62
CA ILE A 161 15.26 -20.75 -11.37
C ILE A 161 14.95 -20.89 -12.86
N PRO A 162 14.26 -19.92 -13.49
CA PRO A 162 13.98 -19.97 -14.91
C PRO A 162 15.28 -19.68 -15.68
N LEU A 163 15.84 -20.70 -16.35
CA LEU A 163 16.86 -20.47 -17.38
C LEU A 163 16.17 -19.92 -18.63
N MET A 164 16.85 -19.04 -19.36
CA MET A 164 16.32 -18.34 -20.54
C MET A 164 15.37 -19.24 -21.37
N TYR A 165 14.09 -18.84 -21.38
CA TYR A 165 13.02 -19.30 -22.27
C TYR A 165 12.43 -20.72 -22.14
N ASN A 166 12.70 -21.51 -21.09
CA ASN A 166 12.35 -22.96 -20.94
C ASN A 166 13.15 -23.89 -21.86
N PHE A 167 14.26 -24.46 -21.36
CA PHE A 167 14.66 -25.80 -21.84
C PHE A 167 15.44 -26.62 -20.78
N PRO A 168 14.94 -27.79 -20.32
CA PRO A 168 13.61 -28.38 -20.53
C PRO A 168 12.55 -27.86 -19.54
N GLU A 169 12.86 -27.70 -18.25
CA GLU A 169 11.94 -27.20 -17.21
C GLU A 169 12.64 -26.33 -16.15
N GLY A 170 13.86 -25.83 -16.41
CA GLY A 170 14.67 -25.13 -15.39
C GLY A 170 15.17 -26.06 -14.27
N ILE A 171 15.70 -25.48 -13.19
CA ILE A 171 16.16 -26.24 -12.00
C ILE A 171 15.30 -25.84 -10.80
N ASN A 172 14.67 -26.85 -10.20
CA ASN A 172 13.89 -26.72 -8.97
C ASN A 172 14.78 -27.10 -7.78
N PHE A 173 15.14 -26.12 -6.96
CA PHE A 173 15.83 -26.36 -5.69
C PHE A 173 14.81 -26.49 -4.57
N PHE A 174 14.85 -27.60 -3.84
CA PHE A 174 14.03 -27.77 -2.64
C PHE A 174 14.72 -27.11 -1.45
N ILE A 175 13.95 -26.36 -0.64
CA ILE A 175 14.39 -25.72 0.61
C ILE A 175 13.63 -26.33 1.78
#